data_AF-A0A4S0Q6P2-F1
#
_entry.id   AF-A0A4S0Q6P2-F1
#
_cell.length_a   1.000
_cell.length_b   1.000
_cell.length_c   1.000
_cell.angle_alpha   90.00
_cell.angle_beta   90.00
_cell.angle_gamma   90.00
#
_symmetry.space_group_name_H-M   'P 1'
#
loop_
_entity.id
_entity.type
_entity.pdbx_description
1 polymer ?
#
loop_
_entity_poly.entity_id
_entity_poly.type
_entity_poly.pdbx_seq_one_letter_code
_entity_poly.pdbx_strand_id
1 'polypeptide(L)'
;RDGINPFDHGSNTHTHVMKTVALRQALDKYGFDAAFGGARRDEEKSRAKERIFSFRNAQHSWDPKNQRPEMWKIFNTRIAPGESIRVFPL
;
A
#
# COMPACT_ATOMS: atom_id res chain seq x y z
N ARG A 1 -10.97 -13.15 -18.81
CA ARG A 1 -10.14 -13.22 -17.58
C ARG A 1 -8.91 -14.00 -17.98
N ASP A 2 -7.76 -13.35 -18.09
CA ASP A 2 -6.60 -13.84 -18.85
C ASP A 2 -5.82 -15.01 -18.22
N GLY A 3 -6.48 -15.88 -17.46
CA GLY A 3 -5.92 -17.19 -17.08
C GLY A 3 -4.54 -17.18 -16.42
N ILE A 4 -4.15 -16.07 -15.77
CA ILE A 4 -2.78 -15.88 -15.29
C ILE A 4 -2.52 -16.83 -14.11
N ASN A 5 -1.86 -17.94 -14.38
CA ASN A 5 -1.46 -18.93 -13.40
C ASN A 5 0.01 -18.76 -12.95
N PRO A 6 0.32 -19.08 -11.69
CA PRO A 6 1.69 -18.96 -11.15
C PRO A 6 2.69 -19.94 -11.77
N PHE A 7 2.19 -20.99 -12.43
CA PHE A 7 3.01 -22.02 -13.08
C PHE A 7 3.44 -21.62 -14.51
N ASP A 8 2.55 -20.97 -15.28
CA ASP A 8 2.79 -20.63 -16.69
C ASP A 8 3.41 -19.25 -16.89
N HIS A 9 3.15 -18.30 -15.99
CA HIS A 9 3.55 -16.89 -16.13
C HIS A 9 4.61 -16.43 -15.11
N GLY A 10 5.10 -17.35 -14.29
CA GLY A 10 6.04 -17.08 -13.20
C GLY A 10 5.38 -16.47 -11.97
N SER A 11 5.89 -16.83 -10.80
CA SER A 11 5.35 -16.43 -9.49
C SER A 11 5.30 -14.91 -9.30
N ASN A 12 6.25 -14.18 -9.88
CA ASN A 12 6.34 -12.72 -9.76
C ASN A 12 5.19 -12.01 -10.52
N THR A 13 4.95 -12.40 -11.78
CA THR A 13 3.88 -11.81 -12.62
C THR A 13 2.49 -12.12 -12.06
N HIS A 14 2.26 -13.37 -11.64
CA HIS A 14 1.00 -13.76 -11.01
C HIS A 14 0.75 -12.98 -9.71
N THR A 15 1.76 -12.86 -8.85
CA THR A 15 1.64 -12.11 -7.59
C THR A 15 1.35 -10.63 -7.84
N HIS A 16 2.02 -10.03 -8.83
CA HIS A 16 1.79 -8.64 -9.18
C HIS A 16 0.36 -8.38 -9.64
N VAL A 17 -0.15 -9.20 -10.57
CA VAL A 17 -1.49 -9.01 -11.12
C VAL A 17 -2.57 -9.34 -10.08
N MET A 18 -2.46 -10.50 -9.44
CA MET A 18 -3.53 -11.01 -8.57
C MET A 18 -3.54 -10.35 -7.20
N LYS A 19 -2.42 -9.80 -6.72
CA LYS A 19 -2.38 -9.07 -5.43
C LYS A 19 -2.30 -7.57 -5.63
N THR A 20 -1.25 -7.07 -6.29
CA THR A 20 -0.98 -5.63 -6.37
C THR A 20 -2.02 -4.90 -7.22
N VAL A 21 -2.28 -5.38 -8.44
CA VAL A 21 -3.24 -4.74 -9.35
C VAL A 21 -4.67 -4.94 -8.86
N ALA A 22 -5.02 -6.14 -8.40
CA ALA A 22 -6.34 -6.42 -7.84
C ALA A 22 -6.67 -5.54 -6.61
N LEU A 23 -5.70 -5.34 -5.71
CA LEU A 23 -5.89 -4.45 -4.56
C LEU A 23 -6.13 -3.00 -5.01
N ARG A 24 -5.35 -2.48 -5.96
CA ARG A 24 -5.55 -1.14 -6.53
C ARG A 24 -6.96 -0.99 -7.11
N GLN A 25 -7.38 -1.94 -7.95
CA GLN A 25 -8.72 -1.96 -8.54
C GLN A 25 -9.84 -2.00 -7.49
N ALA A 26 -9.67 -2.77 -6.41
CA ALA A 26 -10.67 -2.82 -5.34
C ALA A 26 -10.81 -1.47 -4.65
N LEU A 27 -9.71 -0.77 -4.38
CA LEU A 27 -9.76 0.53 -3.71
C LEU A 27 -10.36 1.60 -4.60
N ASP A 28 -10.02 1.60 -5.89
CA ASP A 28 -10.60 2.53 -6.86
C ASP A 28 -12.10 2.28 -7.04
N LYS A 29 -12.51 1.00 -7.09
CA LYS A 29 -13.92 0.62 -7.25
C LYS A 29 -14.79 1.05 -6.07
N TYR A 30 -14.28 0.93 -4.84
CA TYR A 30 -15.04 1.22 -3.63
C TYR A 30 -14.75 2.62 -3.06
N GLY A 31 -13.82 3.37 -3.64
CA GLY A 31 -13.45 4.71 -3.18
C GLY A 31 -12.83 4.70 -1.79
N PHE A 32 -11.98 3.71 -1.48
CA PHE A 32 -11.36 3.61 -0.16
C PHE A 32 -10.16 4.55 -0.04
N ASP A 33 -10.29 5.52 0.87
CA ASP A 33 -9.23 6.48 1.18
C ASP A 33 -8.15 5.91 2.12
N ALA A 34 -8.45 4.83 2.85
CA ALA A 34 -7.52 4.19 3.77
C ALA A 34 -7.64 2.66 3.72
N ALA A 35 -6.51 1.97 3.84
CA ALA A 35 -6.45 0.52 3.96
C ALA A 35 -5.51 0.09 5.08
N PHE A 36 -5.98 -0.81 5.92
CA PHE A 36 -5.18 -1.41 6.98
C PHE A 36 -4.43 -2.64 6.45
N GLY A 37 -3.12 -2.68 6.69
CA GLY A 37 -2.26 -3.80 6.35
C GLY A 37 -1.63 -4.39 7.60
N GLY A 38 -1.54 -5.71 7.68
CA GLY A 38 -0.94 -6.43 8.81
C GLY A 38 0.58 -6.67 8.67
N ALA A 39 1.27 -5.88 7.85
CA ALA A 39 2.71 -6.03 7.69
C ALA A 39 3.45 -5.49 8.91
N ARG A 40 4.47 -6.22 9.39
CA ARG A 40 5.25 -5.84 10.57
C ARG A 40 6.68 -5.44 10.20
N ARG A 41 7.27 -4.56 11.00
CA ARG A 41 8.62 -4.02 10.73
C ARG A 41 9.74 -5.06 10.87
N ASP A 42 9.52 -6.10 11.68
CA ASP A 42 10.47 -7.18 11.94
C ASP A 42 10.48 -8.27 10.85
N GLU A 43 9.47 -8.29 9.97
CA GLU A 43 9.34 -9.34 8.94
C GLU A 43 10.40 -9.24 7.84
N GLU A 44 10.91 -8.03 7.54
CA GLU A 44 11.88 -7.85 6.47
C GLU A 44 12.79 -6.64 6.69
N LYS A 45 14.10 -6.77 6.37
CA LYS A 45 15.13 -5.74 6.66
C LYS A 45 14.82 -4.37 6.06
N SER A 46 14.15 -4.30 4.91
CA SER A 46 13.74 -3.04 4.27
C SER A 46 12.62 -2.31 5.03
N ARG A 47 11.82 -3.05 5.82
CA ARG A 47 10.67 -2.53 6.57
C ARG A 47 11.01 -1.88 7.90
N ALA A 48 12.26 -1.99 8.34
CA ALA A 48 12.72 -1.33 9.57
C ALA A 48 12.54 0.21 9.53
N LYS A 49 12.48 0.80 8.33
CA LYS A 49 12.25 2.24 8.11
C LYS A 49 10.81 2.57 7.67
N GLU A 50 9.90 1.59 7.67
CA GLU A 50 8.50 1.83 7.32
C GLU A 50 7.79 2.67 8.39
N ARG A 51 6.90 3.54 7.91
CA ARG A 51 6.04 4.38 8.73
C ARG A 51 4.71 3.67 9.00
N ILE A 52 4.03 4.06 10.07
CA ILE A 52 2.68 3.53 10.37
C ILE A 52 1.70 3.99 9.27
N PHE A 53 1.81 5.23 8.82
CA PHE A 53 1.02 5.83 7.75
C PHE A 53 1.88 5.99 6.49
N SER A 54 1.54 5.24 5.45
CA SER A 54 2.15 5.33 4.12
C SER A 54 1.20 6.04 3.16
N PHE A 55 1.55 7.27 2.78
CA PHE A 55 0.75 8.06 1.85
C PHE A 55 0.97 7.61 0.41
N ARG A 56 -0.11 7.56 -0.36
CA ARG A 56 -0.17 7.23 -1.79
C ARG A 56 -0.89 8.33 -2.54
N ASN A 57 -0.35 8.71 -3.69
CA ASN A 57 -1.01 9.66 -4.58
C ASN A 57 -2.18 8.99 -5.33
N ALA A 58 -2.89 9.77 -6.16
CA ALA A 58 -4.01 9.30 -6.98
C ALA A 58 -3.63 8.16 -7.97
N GLN A 59 -2.35 8.02 -8.30
CA GLN A 59 -1.85 6.91 -9.14
C GLN A 59 -1.38 5.71 -8.30
N HIS A 60 -1.70 5.65 -7.01
CA HIS A 60 -1.23 4.63 -6.05
C HIS A 60 0.30 4.55 -5.91
N SER A 61 1.01 5.59 -6.35
CA SER A 61 2.46 5.69 -6.26
C SER A 61 2.88 6.24 -4.90
N TRP A 62 4.07 5.83 -4.47
CA TRP A 62 4.67 6.28 -3.23
C TRP A 62 5.70 7.36 -3.52
N ASP A 63 5.63 8.46 -2.77
CA ASP A 63 6.60 9.56 -2.83
C ASP A 63 7.25 9.74 -1.45
N PRO A 64 8.59 9.68 -1.33
CA PRO A 64 9.29 9.92 -0.07
C PRO A 64 9.04 11.31 0.52
N LYS A 65 8.81 12.34 -0.31
CA LYS A 65 8.59 13.73 0.15
C LYS A 65 7.22 13.93 0.78
N ASN A 66 6.23 13.16 0.36
CA ASN A 66 4.87 13.22 0.90
C ASN A 66 4.71 12.43 2.21
N GLN A 67 5.75 11.70 2.63
CA GLN A 67 5.71 10.97 3.90
C GLN A 67 5.92 11.93 5.06
N ARG A 68 4.99 11.87 6.02
CA ARG A 68 4.97 12.83 7.12
C ARG A 68 5.73 12.30 8.33
N PRO A 69 6.39 13.19 9.10
CA PRO A 69 6.96 12.81 10.39
C PRO A 69 5.86 12.29 11.33
N GLU A 70 6.13 11.16 11.98
CA GLU A 70 5.25 10.56 12.99
C GLU A 70 5.91 10.78 14.35
N MET A 71 5.63 11.94 14.94
CA MET A 71 6.28 12.36 16.17
C MET A 71 5.46 11.85 17.37
N TRP A 72 6.06 11.03 18.22
CA TRP A 72 5.38 10.33 19.33
C TRP A 72 4.19 9.47 18.85
N LYS A 73 2.97 9.77 19.33
CA LYS A 73 1.71 9.11 18.99
C LYS A 73 0.77 10.06 18.22
N ILE A 74 1.33 11.11 17.63
CA ILE A 74 0.58 12.11 16.87
C ILE A 74 0.76 11.80 15.38
N PHE A 75 -0.34 11.53 14.70
CA PHE A 75 -0.36 11.14 13.30
C PHE A 75 -1.11 12.17 12.48
N ASN A 76 -0.49 12.66 11.40
CA ASN A 76 -1.13 13.59 10.49
C ASN A 76 -1.83 12.84 9.35
N THR A 77 -3.11 12.51 9.52
CA THR A 77 -3.91 11.72 8.57
C THR A 77 -4.61 12.54 7.47
N ARG A 78 -4.31 13.83 7.34
CA ARG A 78 -4.96 14.67 6.31
C ARG A 78 -4.61 14.18 4.91
N ILE A 79 -5.58 14.02 4.02
CA ILE A 79 -5.36 13.64 2.63
C ILE A 79 -6.03 14.64 1.70
N ALA A 80 -5.44 14.84 0.53
CA ALA A 80 -6.09 15.54 -0.56
C ALA A 80 -7.07 14.60 -1.30
N PRO A 81 -8.07 15.14 -2.03
CA PRO A 81 -8.97 14.31 -2.81
C PRO A 81 -8.22 13.39 -3.78
N GLY A 82 -8.53 12.09 -3.73
CA GLY A 82 -7.90 11.05 -4.54
C GLY A 82 -6.58 10.50 -3.99
N GLU A 83 -6.05 11.04 -2.89
CA GLU A 83 -4.96 10.39 -2.16
C GLU A 83 -5.51 9.25 -1.30
N SER A 84 -4.68 8.22 -1.09
CA SER A 84 -5.02 7.11 -0.20
C SER A 84 -3.88 6.80 0.76
N ILE A 85 -4.21 6.22 1.92
CA ILE A 85 -3.23 5.85 2.94
C ILE A 85 -3.22 4.34 3.17
N ARG A 86 -2.03 3.77 3.33
CA ARG A 86 -1.85 2.45 3.94
C ARG A 86 -1.46 2.61 5.40
N VAL A 87 -2.19 1.94 6.28
CA VAL A 87 -1.96 2.00 7.72
C VAL A 87 -1.47 0.64 8.20
N PHE A 88 -0.32 0.62 8.87
CA PHE A 88 0.31 -0.59 9.42
C PHE A 88 0.36 -0.47 10.95
N PRO A 89 -0.66 -0.99 11.67
CA PRO A 89 -0.75 -0.84 13.12
C PRO A 89 0.12 -1.84 13.90
N LEU A 90 0.77 -2.80 13.23
CA LEU A 90 1.49 -3.93 13.84
C LEU A 90 3.01 -3.77 13.79
#